data_AF-A0A2C9VH51-F1
#
_entry.id   AF-A0A2C9VH51-F1
#
_cell.length_a   1.000
_cell.length_b   1.000
_cell.length_c   1.000
_cell.angle_alpha   90.00
_cell.angle_beta   90.00
_cell.angle_gamma   90.00
#
_symmetry.space_group_name_H-M   'P 1'
#
loop_
_entity.id
_entity.type
_entity.pdbx_description
1 polymer ?
#
loop_
_entity_poly.entity_id
_entity_poly.type
_entity_poly.pdbx_seq_one_letter_code
_entity_poly.pdbx_strand_id
1 'polypeptide(L)'
;MKRRDFGLLILLLLFNLHISFSSGKLDGQCISKGGRFPPFSTEGKPPKKVSKGSKDLTLCRVFRQKTCCDVAQTHPALLSIRRLASTGEASQECLQLWELLECSICDPKIGVQPGLPLICTSFCDRVYQACADAYFSMDAKTQVVAPCGVNDFVCGKASQWVSNGTELCLSAGFTVKSYEAAEGGTEEASCYGGRASLDSIAESWRPSHSELPQEAGNSWNLKYFQQRIQEISFSEKVSWAVGGMVLTAGLLFLSKRKSYSQRQRLAAIQRTARKLEGKMNNKYSDIQGNRKGNRR
;
A
#
# COMPACT_ATOMS: atom_id res chain seq x y z
N MET A 1 -26.50 -61.33 -29.69
CA MET A 1 -25.53 -60.23 -29.46
C MET A 1 -26.12 -58.89 -29.89
N LYS A 2 -27.05 -58.29 -29.14
CA LYS A 2 -27.62 -56.95 -29.46
C LYS A 2 -27.99 -56.08 -28.24
N ARG A 3 -27.90 -56.63 -27.01
CA ARG A 3 -28.37 -55.94 -25.78
C ARG A 3 -27.24 -55.30 -24.97
N ARG A 4 -25.98 -55.66 -25.25
CA ARG A 4 -24.80 -55.25 -24.48
C ARG A 4 -24.17 -53.94 -25.00
N ASP A 5 -24.40 -53.62 -26.27
CA ASP A 5 -23.84 -52.43 -26.92
C ASP A 5 -24.67 -51.16 -26.62
N PHE A 6 -25.98 -51.30 -26.46
CA PHE A 6 -26.86 -50.19 -26.06
C PHE A 6 -26.60 -49.72 -24.62
N GLY A 7 -26.29 -50.65 -23.71
CA GLY A 7 -25.94 -50.30 -22.32
C GLY A 7 -24.64 -49.48 -22.26
N LEU A 8 -23.66 -49.82 -23.09
CA LEU A 8 -22.38 -49.10 -23.16
C LEU A 8 -22.55 -47.70 -23.76
N LEU A 9 -23.38 -47.57 -24.81
CA LEU A 9 -23.71 -46.27 -25.43
C LEU A 9 -24.49 -45.34 -24.50
N ILE A 10 -25.44 -45.88 -23.71
CA ILE A 10 -26.18 -45.10 -22.70
C ILE A 10 -25.25 -44.69 -21.56
N LEU A 11 -24.34 -45.56 -21.12
CA LEU A 11 -23.36 -45.22 -20.09
C LEU A 11 -22.41 -44.12 -20.56
N LEU A 12 -21.95 -44.18 -21.82
CA LEU A 12 -21.11 -43.15 -22.43
C LEU A 12 -21.85 -41.81 -22.60
N LEU A 13 -23.14 -41.82 -22.96
CA LEU A 13 -23.97 -40.62 -23.01
C LEU A 13 -24.15 -39.99 -21.63
N LEU A 14 -24.40 -40.79 -20.59
CA LEU A 14 -24.52 -40.33 -19.21
C LEU A 14 -23.19 -39.80 -18.66
N PHE A 15 -22.06 -40.41 -19.02
CA PHE A 15 -20.73 -39.94 -18.67
C PHE A 15 -20.40 -38.59 -19.34
N ASN A 16 -20.76 -38.42 -20.63
CA ASN A 16 -20.59 -37.14 -21.33
C ASN A 16 -21.52 -36.03 -20.82
N LEU A 17 -22.75 -36.37 -20.37
CA LEU A 17 -23.63 -35.40 -19.69
C LEU A 17 -23.06 -34.97 -18.33
N HIS A 18 -22.40 -35.88 -17.59
CA HIS A 18 -21.79 -35.57 -16.30
C HIS A 18 -20.47 -34.76 -16.41
N ILE A 19 -19.76 -34.81 -17.54
CA ILE A 19 -18.49 -34.08 -17.73
C ILE A 19 -18.71 -32.59 -18.06
N SER A 20 -19.94 -32.14 -18.32
CA SER A 20 -20.21 -30.73 -18.63
C SER A 20 -20.42 -29.81 -17.42
N PHE A 21 -20.37 -30.32 -16.18
CA PHE A 21 -20.27 -29.45 -15.00
C PHE A 21 -18.83 -28.99 -14.82
N SER A 22 -18.39 -28.08 -15.71
CA SER A 22 -17.38 -27.11 -15.31
C SER A 22 -17.95 -26.36 -14.11
N SER A 23 -17.44 -26.67 -12.92
CA SER A 23 -17.56 -25.81 -11.74
C SER A 23 -16.75 -24.53 -11.99
N GLY A 24 -17.11 -23.80 -13.05
CA GLY A 24 -16.67 -22.45 -13.27
C GLY A 24 -17.37 -21.62 -12.21
N LYS A 25 -16.70 -21.45 -11.05
CA LYS A 25 -17.08 -20.44 -10.06
C LYS A 25 -17.35 -19.16 -10.86
N LEU A 26 -18.62 -18.74 -10.91
CA LEU A 26 -19.00 -17.53 -11.62
C LEU A 26 -18.23 -16.39 -10.95
N ASP A 27 -17.13 -16.00 -11.58
CA ASP A 27 -16.36 -14.85 -11.17
C ASP A 27 -17.30 -13.67 -11.34
N GLY A 28 -17.85 -13.20 -10.21
CA GLY A 28 -18.79 -12.09 -10.17
C GLY A 28 -18.25 -10.90 -10.97
N GLN A 29 -19.15 -10.02 -11.37
CA GLN A 29 -18.74 -8.81 -12.10
C GLN A 29 -18.24 -7.76 -11.11
N CYS A 30 -17.23 -6.98 -11.50
CA CYS A 30 -16.75 -5.86 -10.71
C CYS A 30 -17.85 -4.81 -10.55
N ILE A 31 -18.07 -4.36 -9.31
CA ILE A 31 -19.09 -3.36 -8.94
C ILE A 31 -18.41 -2.20 -8.23
N SER A 32 -18.55 -0.98 -8.77
CA SER A 32 -17.98 0.23 -8.16
C SER A 32 -18.55 0.47 -6.77
N LYS A 33 -17.68 0.75 -5.79
CA LYS A 33 -18.05 0.82 -4.36
C LYS A 33 -18.77 2.11 -3.96
N GLY A 34 -18.55 3.19 -4.71
CA GLY A 34 -19.02 4.53 -4.33
C GLY A 34 -18.28 5.09 -3.12
N GLY A 35 -18.88 6.08 -2.45
CA GLY A 35 -18.27 6.77 -1.32
C GLY A 35 -16.97 7.49 -1.73
N ARG A 36 -15.90 7.26 -0.98
CA ARG A 36 -14.56 7.83 -1.28
C ARG A 36 -13.79 7.09 -2.36
N PHE A 37 -14.28 5.94 -2.83
CA PHE A 37 -13.53 5.07 -3.74
C PHE A 37 -13.81 5.43 -5.21
N PRO A 38 -12.77 5.62 -6.04
CA PRO A 38 -12.95 5.85 -7.47
C PRO A 38 -13.64 4.65 -8.16
N PRO A 39 -14.53 4.89 -9.14
CA PRO A 39 -15.24 3.83 -9.85
C PRO A 39 -14.28 2.94 -10.65
N PHE A 40 -14.59 1.65 -10.76
CA PHE A 40 -13.77 0.69 -11.49
C PHE A 40 -13.87 0.91 -13.00
N SER A 41 -12.73 1.04 -13.68
CA SER A 41 -12.70 1.05 -15.16
C SER A 41 -13.18 -0.27 -15.79
N THR A 42 -13.23 -1.34 -15.01
CA THR A 42 -13.71 -2.66 -15.40
C THR A 42 -15.07 -3.01 -14.81
N GLU A 43 -15.86 -2.02 -14.39
CA GLU A 43 -17.24 -2.24 -13.95
C GLU A 43 -18.04 -3.07 -14.96
N GLY A 44 -18.81 -4.04 -14.47
CA GLY A 44 -19.55 -5.01 -15.29
C GLY A 44 -18.69 -6.12 -15.93
N LYS A 45 -17.38 -6.15 -15.68
CA LYS A 45 -16.47 -7.21 -16.17
C LYS A 45 -15.94 -8.03 -15.00
N PRO A 46 -15.56 -9.31 -15.21
CA PRO A 46 -14.99 -10.12 -14.13
C PRO A 46 -13.60 -9.59 -13.69
N PRO A 47 -13.20 -9.83 -12.43
CA PRO A 47 -11.84 -9.58 -11.96
C PRO A 47 -10.82 -10.26 -12.88
N LYS A 48 -9.79 -9.50 -13.28
CA LYS A 48 -8.81 -9.97 -14.25
C LYS A 48 -7.38 -9.75 -13.76
N LYS A 49 -6.45 -10.40 -14.43
CA LYS A 49 -5.02 -10.16 -14.25
C LYS A 49 -4.64 -8.79 -14.81
N VAL A 50 -3.85 -8.05 -14.04
CA VAL A 50 -3.25 -6.77 -14.46
C VAL A 50 -1.86 -7.04 -15.04
N SER A 51 -1.61 -6.53 -16.25
CA SER A 51 -0.33 -6.66 -16.93
C SER A 51 0.72 -5.74 -16.32
N LYS A 52 1.96 -6.20 -16.18
CA LYS A 52 3.10 -5.34 -15.79
C LYS A 52 3.32 -4.25 -16.86
N GLY A 53 3.78 -3.06 -16.45
CA GLY A 53 4.06 -1.92 -17.33
C GLY A 53 3.26 -0.67 -16.97
N SER A 54 2.89 0.12 -17.98
CA SER A 54 2.18 1.41 -17.79
C SER A 54 0.78 1.29 -17.18
N LYS A 55 0.20 0.07 -17.20
CA LYS A 55 -1.10 -0.25 -16.61
C LYS A 55 -0.98 -1.05 -15.30
N ASP A 56 0.22 -1.17 -14.74
CA ASP A 56 0.45 -1.91 -13.49
C ASP A 56 -0.12 -1.15 -12.29
N LEU A 57 -0.41 -1.89 -11.22
CA LEU A 57 -0.89 -1.32 -9.97
C LEU A 57 0.20 -0.50 -9.27
N THR A 58 -0.15 0.70 -8.82
CA THR A 58 0.78 1.61 -8.13
C THR A 58 1.01 1.22 -6.66
N LEU A 59 0.03 0.55 -6.04
CA LEU A 59 0.06 -0.14 -4.74
C LEU A 59 -0.78 -1.43 -4.86
N CYS A 60 -0.95 -2.22 -3.80
CA CYS A 60 -1.88 -3.37 -3.79
C CYS A 60 -1.50 -4.49 -4.79
N ARG A 61 -0.21 -4.61 -5.09
CA ARG A 61 0.33 -5.56 -6.09
C ARG A 61 0.08 -7.03 -5.77
N VAL A 62 -0.25 -7.33 -4.51
CA VAL A 62 -0.80 -8.61 -4.06
C VAL A 62 -1.93 -9.09 -4.97
N PHE A 63 -2.85 -8.21 -5.35
CA PHE A 63 -4.04 -8.60 -6.10
C PHE A 63 -3.81 -8.60 -7.63
N ARG A 64 -2.57 -8.42 -8.10
CA ARG A 64 -2.24 -8.30 -9.52
C ARG A 64 -2.75 -9.47 -10.37
N GLN A 65 -2.78 -10.69 -9.82
CA GLN A 65 -3.22 -11.88 -10.57
C GLN A 65 -4.73 -11.88 -10.86
N LYS A 66 -5.54 -11.27 -9.99
CA LYS A 66 -6.99 -11.24 -10.12
C LYS A 66 -7.57 -10.09 -9.29
N THR A 67 -7.99 -9.02 -9.96
CA THR A 67 -8.55 -7.83 -9.29
C THR A 67 -9.49 -7.04 -10.22
N CYS A 68 -10.31 -6.19 -9.60
CA CYS A 68 -11.09 -5.14 -10.27
C CYS A 68 -10.35 -3.79 -10.35
N CYS A 69 -9.22 -3.65 -9.65
CA CYS A 69 -8.49 -2.40 -9.55
C CYS A 69 -7.57 -2.13 -10.74
N ASP A 70 -7.35 -0.84 -11.01
CA ASP A 70 -6.23 -0.35 -11.79
C ASP A 70 -5.50 0.80 -11.05
N VAL A 71 -4.82 1.66 -11.80
CA VAL A 71 -4.11 2.83 -11.26
C VAL A 71 -5.05 3.80 -10.55
N ALA A 72 -6.30 3.96 -11.03
CA ALA A 72 -7.26 4.89 -10.46
C ALA A 72 -7.61 4.53 -9.00
N GLN A 73 -7.71 3.24 -8.67
CA GLN A 73 -7.98 2.78 -7.30
C GLN A 73 -6.72 2.75 -6.44
N THR A 74 -5.59 2.33 -7.02
CA THR A 74 -4.37 2.10 -6.22
C THR A 74 -3.57 3.37 -5.95
N HIS A 75 -3.75 4.42 -6.75
CA HIS A 75 -3.04 5.68 -6.56
C HIS A 75 -3.48 6.43 -5.29
N PRO A 76 -4.79 6.60 -4.98
CA PRO A 76 -5.22 7.16 -3.71
C PRO A 76 -4.69 6.39 -2.49
N ALA A 77 -4.69 5.05 -2.55
CA ALA A 77 -4.11 4.21 -1.50
C ALA A 77 -2.61 4.50 -1.29
N LEU A 78 -1.84 4.63 -2.38
CA LEU A 78 -0.43 5.04 -2.32
C LEU A 78 -0.23 6.42 -1.68
N LEU A 79 -1.07 7.38 -2.00
CA LEU A 79 -1.01 8.72 -1.39
C LEU A 79 -1.34 8.67 0.10
N SER A 80 -2.33 7.86 0.49
CA SER A 80 -2.73 7.62 1.88
C SER A 80 -1.54 7.12 2.71
N ILE A 81 -0.86 6.08 2.22
CA ILE A 81 0.33 5.51 2.89
C ILE A 81 1.50 6.50 2.95
N ARG A 82 1.72 7.28 1.89
CA ARG A 82 2.78 8.31 1.89
C ARG A 82 2.54 9.37 2.94
N ARG A 83 1.30 9.88 3.06
CA ARG A 83 0.92 10.85 4.09
C ARG A 83 1.13 10.27 5.48
N LEU A 84 0.66 9.04 5.69
CA LEU A 84 0.79 8.35 6.97
C LEU A 84 2.28 8.17 7.37
N ALA A 85 3.15 7.87 6.40
CA ALA A 85 4.59 7.72 6.63
C ALA A 85 5.36 9.04 6.80
N SER A 86 4.90 10.13 6.16
CA SER A 86 5.61 11.42 6.18
C SER A 86 5.16 12.35 7.30
N THR A 87 3.85 12.51 7.46
CA THR A 87 3.22 13.52 8.31
C THR A 87 2.35 12.86 9.38
N GLY A 88 1.91 11.63 9.15
CA GLY A 88 1.16 10.84 10.11
C GLY A 88 2.00 10.26 11.25
N GLU A 89 3.33 10.35 11.21
CA GLU A 89 4.25 9.76 12.21
C GLU A 89 3.94 8.29 12.55
N ALA A 90 3.42 7.53 11.58
CA ALA A 90 2.96 6.19 11.83
C ALA A 90 4.09 5.18 12.04
N SER A 91 3.83 4.20 12.92
CA SER A 91 4.67 3.03 13.08
C SER A 91 4.69 2.17 11.82
N GLN A 92 5.72 1.33 11.67
CA GLN A 92 5.81 0.41 10.54
C GLN A 92 4.62 -0.56 10.47
N GLU A 93 4.13 -1.00 11.63
CA GLU A 93 2.96 -1.87 11.74
C GLU A 93 1.67 -1.14 11.29
N CYS A 94 1.49 0.11 11.72
CA CYS A 94 0.37 0.94 11.25
C CYS A 94 0.40 1.11 9.73
N LEU A 95 1.56 1.39 9.13
CA LEU A 95 1.69 1.53 7.69
C LEU A 95 1.26 0.27 6.94
N GLN A 96 1.67 -0.91 7.43
CA GLN A 96 1.33 -2.19 6.80
C GLN A 96 -0.16 -2.53 6.93
N LEU A 97 -0.73 -2.34 8.12
CA LEU A 97 -2.15 -2.60 8.35
C LEU A 97 -3.04 -1.62 7.59
N TRP A 98 -2.64 -0.34 7.51
CA TRP A 98 -3.34 0.65 6.72
C TRP A 98 -3.25 0.37 5.21
N GLU A 99 -2.10 -0.12 4.70
CA GLU A 99 -1.97 -0.55 3.30
C GLU A 99 -2.95 -1.69 3.00
N LEU A 100 -3.00 -2.71 3.87
CA LEU A 100 -3.93 -3.82 3.72
C LEU A 100 -5.39 -3.35 3.73
N LEU A 101 -5.73 -2.39 4.59
CA LEU A 101 -7.08 -1.81 4.67
C LEU A 101 -7.45 -1.05 3.38
N GLU A 102 -6.58 -0.15 2.90
CA GLU A 102 -6.79 0.61 1.66
C GLU A 102 -6.86 -0.29 0.43
N CYS A 103 -6.11 -1.41 0.43
CA CYS A 103 -6.10 -2.37 -0.66
C CYS A 103 -7.30 -3.34 -0.66
N SER A 104 -8.18 -3.30 0.33
CA SER A 104 -9.35 -4.19 0.46
C SER A 104 -10.26 -4.18 -0.78
N ILE A 105 -10.45 -3.02 -1.40
CA ILE A 105 -11.25 -2.86 -2.62
C ILE A 105 -10.70 -3.65 -3.82
N CYS A 106 -9.40 -3.97 -3.79
CA CYS A 106 -8.73 -4.71 -4.85
C CYS A 106 -8.80 -6.22 -4.67
N ASP A 107 -9.27 -6.71 -3.51
CA ASP A 107 -9.56 -8.12 -3.33
C ASP A 107 -10.67 -8.56 -4.32
N PRO A 108 -10.48 -9.63 -5.10
CA PRO A 108 -11.45 -10.04 -6.11
C PRO A 108 -12.80 -10.46 -5.54
N LYS A 109 -12.89 -10.90 -4.27
CA LYS A 109 -14.15 -11.22 -3.60
C LYS A 109 -14.87 -9.94 -3.16
N ILE A 110 -14.12 -8.94 -2.69
CA ILE A 110 -14.68 -7.65 -2.28
C ILE A 110 -15.07 -6.83 -3.51
N GLY A 111 -14.25 -6.82 -4.55
CA GLY A 111 -14.47 -6.07 -5.79
C GLY A 111 -15.78 -6.40 -6.50
N VAL A 112 -16.33 -7.59 -6.28
CA VAL A 112 -17.60 -8.06 -6.90
C VAL A 112 -18.82 -7.95 -5.98
N GLN A 113 -18.63 -7.63 -4.70
CA GLN A 113 -19.74 -7.44 -3.75
C GLN A 113 -20.37 -6.03 -3.89
N PRO A 114 -21.69 -5.87 -3.73
CA PRO A 114 -22.33 -4.56 -3.72
C PRO A 114 -21.97 -3.76 -2.45
N GLY A 115 -22.07 -2.44 -2.54
CA GLY A 115 -21.83 -1.53 -1.40
C GLY A 115 -20.36 -1.22 -1.13
N LEU A 116 -20.10 -0.54 -0.01
CA LEU A 116 -18.74 -0.23 0.45
C LEU A 116 -18.00 -1.50 0.91
N PRO A 117 -16.66 -1.53 0.92
CA PRO A 117 -15.92 -2.71 1.36
C PRO A 117 -16.27 -3.09 2.80
N LEU A 118 -16.70 -4.35 3.00
CA LEU A 118 -17.04 -4.91 4.31
C LEU A 118 -15.79 -5.45 5.00
N ILE A 119 -15.41 -4.84 6.11
CA ILE A 119 -14.20 -5.14 6.88
C ILE A 119 -14.59 -5.86 8.18
N CYS A 120 -13.80 -6.84 8.61
CA CYS A 120 -14.02 -7.51 9.88
C CYS A 120 -13.65 -6.59 11.05
N THR A 121 -14.47 -6.55 12.10
CA THR A 121 -14.18 -5.74 13.30
C THR A 121 -12.83 -6.06 13.91
N SER A 122 -12.47 -7.35 13.99
CA SER A 122 -11.17 -7.79 14.53
C SER A 122 -9.96 -7.30 13.72
N PHE A 123 -10.14 -6.96 12.44
CA PHE A 123 -9.09 -6.33 11.63
C PHE A 123 -9.05 -4.83 11.89
N CYS A 124 -10.21 -4.17 11.94
CA CYS A 124 -10.33 -2.76 12.30
C CYS A 124 -9.71 -2.45 13.68
N ASP A 125 -9.93 -3.31 14.67
CA ASP A 125 -9.35 -3.18 16.01
C ASP A 125 -7.82 -3.24 15.98
N ARG A 126 -7.23 -4.13 15.17
CA ARG A 126 -5.77 -4.19 15.00
C ARG A 126 -5.22 -2.95 14.31
N VAL A 127 -5.90 -2.47 13.26
CA VAL A 127 -5.53 -1.22 12.58
C VAL A 127 -5.54 -0.07 13.58
N TYR A 128 -6.59 0.06 14.39
CA TYR A 128 -6.68 1.11 15.40
C TYR A 128 -5.59 1.00 16.45
N GLN A 129 -5.35 -0.20 17.02
CA GLN A 129 -4.28 -0.40 18.00
C GLN A 129 -2.91 0.03 17.47
N ALA A 130 -2.61 -0.31 16.22
CA ALA A 130 -1.33 0.05 15.61
C ALA A 130 -1.24 1.54 15.25
N CYS A 131 -2.36 2.17 14.87
CA CYS A 131 -2.43 3.54 14.35
C CYS A 131 -2.95 4.58 15.36
N ALA A 132 -3.28 4.21 16.59
CA ALA A 132 -3.89 5.08 17.60
C ALA A 132 -3.10 6.37 17.87
N ASP A 133 -1.77 6.29 17.78
CA ASP A 133 -0.84 7.39 17.99
C ASP A 133 -0.45 8.14 16.72
N ALA A 134 -0.81 7.62 15.54
CA ALA A 134 -0.52 8.28 14.27
C ALA A 134 -1.49 9.46 14.04
N TYR A 135 -1.05 10.45 13.27
CA TYR A 135 -1.80 11.67 13.00
C TYR A 135 -2.73 11.52 11.79
N PHE A 136 -3.99 11.85 12.03
CA PHE A 136 -5.09 11.85 11.06
C PHE A 136 -5.77 13.22 11.03
N SER A 137 -6.53 13.44 9.97
CA SER A 137 -7.36 14.62 9.74
C SER A 137 -8.70 14.20 9.15
N MET A 138 -9.70 15.08 9.27
CA MET A 138 -10.96 14.93 8.54
C MET A 138 -10.77 15.49 7.12
N ASP A 139 -10.92 14.65 6.10
CA ASP A 139 -10.84 15.11 4.71
C ASP A 139 -12.04 16.01 4.38
N ALA A 140 -11.78 17.27 4.05
CA ALA A 140 -12.83 18.25 3.85
C ALA A 140 -13.81 17.92 2.70
N LYS A 141 -13.38 17.12 1.72
CA LYS A 141 -14.19 16.79 0.53
C LYS A 141 -15.07 15.57 0.76
N THR A 142 -14.49 14.54 1.38
CA THR A 142 -15.14 13.24 1.54
C THR A 142 -15.74 13.05 2.92
N GLN A 143 -15.42 13.94 3.89
CA GLN A 143 -15.87 13.86 5.27
C GLN A 143 -15.50 12.52 5.94
N VAL A 144 -14.35 11.96 5.54
CA VAL A 144 -13.78 10.74 6.11
C VAL A 144 -12.49 11.06 6.85
N VAL A 145 -12.18 10.27 7.88
CA VAL A 145 -10.90 10.29 8.55
C VAL A 145 -9.84 9.69 7.62
N ALA A 146 -8.78 10.44 7.35
CA ALA A 146 -7.67 10.04 6.49
C ALA A 146 -6.33 10.44 7.12
N PRO A 147 -5.21 9.80 6.72
CA PRO A 147 -3.90 10.19 7.20
C PRO A 147 -3.61 11.68 6.94
N CYS A 148 -3.17 12.38 7.99
CA CYS A 148 -2.89 13.82 7.93
C CYS A 148 -1.84 14.11 6.86
N GLY A 149 -2.12 15.08 6.00
CA GLY A 149 -1.21 15.60 4.98
C GLY A 149 -0.68 17.00 5.32
N VAL A 150 0.33 17.42 4.56
CA VAL A 150 1.00 18.74 4.74
C VAL A 150 0.07 19.95 4.57
N ASN A 151 -1.08 19.79 3.93
CA ASN A 151 -2.04 20.86 3.66
C ASN A 151 -3.25 20.81 4.60
N ASP A 152 -3.28 19.88 5.55
CA ASP A 152 -4.39 19.75 6.48
C ASP A 152 -4.18 20.71 7.65
N PHE A 153 -5.22 21.47 7.98
CA PHE A 153 -5.15 22.50 9.01
C PHE A 153 -5.29 21.94 10.43
N VAL A 154 -6.07 20.87 10.58
CA VAL A 154 -6.36 20.23 11.88
C VAL A 154 -5.93 18.78 11.78
N CYS A 155 -4.83 18.46 12.47
CA CYS A 155 -4.35 17.11 12.62
C CYS A 155 -4.31 16.73 14.09
N GLY A 156 -4.78 15.52 14.38
CA GLY A 156 -4.84 14.95 15.72
C GLY A 156 -4.53 13.47 15.64
N LYS A 157 -4.17 12.87 16.79
CA LYS A 157 -3.95 11.43 16.85
C LYS A 157 -5.25 10.68 16.51
N ALA A 158 -5.17 9.49 15.91
CA ALA A 158 -6.36 8.69 15.62
C ALA A 158 -7.25 8.50 16.87
N SER A 159 -6.63 8.24 18.02
CA SER A 159 -7.30 8.13 19.33
C SER A 159 -8.04 9.39 19.80
N GLN A 160 -7.77 10.55 19.21
CA GLN A 160 -8.50 11.80 19.48
C GLN A 160 -9.70 11.99 18.55
N TRP A 161 -9.69 11.35 17.37
CA TRP A 161 -10.79 11.41 16.40
C TRP A 161 -11.84 10.33 16.63
N VAL A 162 -11.41 9.14 17.05
CA VAL A 162 -12.25 7.95 17.20
C VAL A 162 -11.87 7.13 18.43
N SER A 163 -12.86 6.44 19.00
CA SER A 163 -12.76 5.77 20.30
C SER A 163 -12.33 4.31 20.19
N ASN A 164 -12.52 3.66 19.03
CA ASN A 164 -12.21 2.25 18.82
C ASN A 164 -11.99 1.92 17.32
N GLY A 165 -11.65 0.67 17.02
CA GLY A 165 -11.39 0.20 15.65
C GLY A 165 -12.60 0.23 14.74
N THR A 166 -13.77 -0.16 15.24
CA THR A 166 -15.01 -0.10 14.46
C THR A 166 -15.26 1.32 13.97
N GLU A 167 -15.18 2.30 14.87
CA GLU A 167 -15.36 3.71 14.57
C GLU A 167 -14.28 4.24 13.61
N LEU A 168 -13.01 3.80 13.76
CA LEU A 168 -11.95 4.15 12.81
C LEU A 168 -12.28 3.71 11.38
N CYS A 169 -12.69 2.45 11.18
CA CYS A 169 -13.04 1.94 9.86
C CYS A 169 -14.27 2.63 9.28
N LEU A 170 -15.33 2.83 10.07
CA LEU A 170 -16.54 3.53 9.65
C LEU A 170 -16.22 4.97 9.23
N SER A 171 -15.49 5.70 10.08
CA SER A 171 -15.07 7.08 9.81
C SER A 171 -14.10 7.17 8.65
N ALA A 172 -13.32 6.13 8.35
CA ALA A 172 -12.48 6.04 7.16
C ALA A 172 -13.25 5.63 5.88
N GLY A 173 -14.59 5.54 5.94
CA GLY A 173 -15.45 5.29 4.78
C GLY A 173 -15.60 3.80 4.40
N PHE A 174 -15.43 2.89 5.35
CA PHE A 174 -15.68 1.45 5.18
C PHE A 174 -16.95 1.00 5.90
N THR A 175 -17.45 -0.19 5.58
CA THR A 175 -18.50 -0.87 6.37
C THR A 175 -17.85 -1.93 7.26
N VAL A 176 -18.37 -2.15 8.46
CA VAL A 176 -17.82 -3.12 9.41
C VAL A 176 -18.83 -4.24 9.70
N LYS A 177 -18.38 -5.51 9.67
CA LYS A 177 -19.22 -6.67 10.04
C LYS A 177 -19.33 -6.76 11.57
N SER A 178 -20.51 -6.48 12.12
CA SER A 178 -20.76 -6.63 13.57
C SER A 178 -20.54 -8.06 14.05
N TYR A 179 -20.08 -8.22 15.30
CA TYR A 179 -19.91 -9.52 15.96
C TYR A 179 -21.25 -10.28 16.10
N GLU A 180 -22.37 -9.55 16.24
CA GLU A 180 -23.70 -10.12 16.49
C GLU A 180 -24.35 -10.75 15.23
N ALA A 181 -23.88 -10.37 14.04
CA ALA A 181 -24.40 -10.91 12.77
C ALA A 181 -23.83 -12.31 12.43
N ALA A 182 -23.04 -12.91 13.31
CA ALA A 182 -22.42 -14.22 13.11
C ALA A 182 -23.29 -15.40 13.63
N GLU A 183 -24.37 -15.15 14.38
CA GLU A 183 -25.17 -16.22 15.01
C GLU A 183 -26.47 -16.57 14.28
N GLY A 184 -26.81 -15.89 13.18
CA GLY A 184 -28.04 -16.12 12.41
C GLY A 184 -27.76 -16.62 10.99
N GLY A 185 -27.74 -17.95 10.80
CA GLY A 185 -27.37 -18.59 9.54
C GLY A 185 -28.21 -18.18 8.33
N THR A 186 -27.54 -17.63 7.31
CA THR A 186 -27.70 -17.85 5.86
C THR A 186 -26.45 -17.23 5.22
N GLU A 187 -25.62 -18.05 4.54
CA GLU A 187 -24.35 -17.68 3.88
C GLU A 187 -23.67 -16.42 4.43
N GLU A 188 -22.96 -16.54 5.56
CA GLU A 188 -22.26 -15.41 6.15
C GLU A 188 -21.37 -14.71 5.12
N ALA A 189 -21.68 -13.45 4.81
CA ALA A 189 -20.79 -12.63 4.00
C ALA A 189 -19.41 -12.60 4.67
N SER A 190 -18.43 -13.21 4.01
CA SER A 190 -17.05 -13.20 4.46
C SER A 190 -16.52 -11.77 4.40
N CYS A 191 -16.18 -11.19 5.54
CA CYS A 191 -15.58 -9.86 5.62
C CYS A 191 -14.07 -9.89 5.32
N TYR A 192 -13.54 -8.77 4.85
CA TYR A 192 -12.12 -8.62 4.59
C TYR A 192 -11.32 -8.47 5.90
N GLY A 193 -10.12 -9.05 5.95
CA GLY A 193 -9.23 -9.00 7.12
C GLY A 193 -9.53 -10.06 8.19
N GLY A 194 -10.52 -10.91 7.97
CA GLY A 194 -10.73 -12.13 8.76
C GLY A 194 -9.64 -13.17 8.46
N ARG A 195 -9.44 -14.14 9.36
CA ARG A 195 -8.37 -15.16 9.22
C ARG A 195 -8.37 -15.85 7.85
N ALA A 196 -9.52 -16.36 7.41
CA ALA A 196 -9.65 -16.99 6.09
C ALA A 196 -9.40 -16.04 4.91
N SER A 197 -9.71 -14.74 5.04
CA SER A 197 -9.42 -13.73 4.03
C SER A 197 -7.91 -13.47 3.95
N LEU A 198 -7.25 -13.29 5.09
CA LEU A 198 -5.80 -13.07 5.16
C LEU A 198 -4.99 -14.30 4.73
N ASP A 199 -5.45 -15.51 5.08
CA ASP A 199 -4.83 -16.76 4.64
C ASP A 199 -4.90 -16.91 3.12
N SER A 200 -6.07 -16.61 2.52
CA SER A 200 -6.25 -16.60 1.06
C SER A 200 -5.34 -15.58 0.35
N ILE A 201 -5.09 -14.44 0.99
CA ILE A 201 -4.14 -13.43 0.50
C ILE A 201 -2.70 -13.95 0.60
N ALA A 202 -2.33 -14.56 1.73
CA ALA A 202 -0.99 -15.13 1.93
C ALA A 202 -0.70 -16.28 0.95
N GLU A 203 -1.69 -17.11 0.62
CA GLU A 203 -1.58 -18.14 -0.41
C GLU A 203 -1.32 -17.54 -1.79
N SER A 204 -1.98 -16.42 -2.14
CA SER A 204 -1.71 -15.70 -3.39
C SER A 204 -0.29 -15.13 -3.48
N TRP A 205 0.41 -15.01 -2.34
CA TRP A 205 1.80 -14.56 -2.27
C TRP A 205 2.81 -15.70 -2.44
N ARG A 206 2.40 -16.97 -2.25
CA ARG A 206 3.33 -18.09 -2.43
C ARG A 206 3.71 -18.18 -3.91
N PRO A 207 4.99 -18.04 -4.28
CA PRO A 207 5.43 -18.38 -5.62
C PRO A 207 5.12 -19.85 -5.86
N SER A 208 4.71 -20.18 -7.10
CA SER A 208 4.43 -21.55 -7.53
C SER A 208 5.73 -22.36 -7.57
N HIS A 209 6.19 -22.78 -6.39
CA HIS A 209 7.19 -23.83 -6.22
C HIS A 209 6.55 -24.98 -5.46
N SER A 210 6.72 -26.16 -6.06
CA SER A 210 6.37 -27.52 -5.63
C SER A 210 6.02 -27.73 -4.15
N GLU A 211 4.94 -28.48 -3.95
CA GLU A 211 4.47 -29.12 -2.72
C GLU A 211 5.61 -29.59 -1.80
N LEU A 212 5.54 -29.21 -0.52
CA LEU A 212 6.12 -29.95 0.62
C LEU A 212 5.18 -29.79 1.83
N PRO A 213 5.13 -30.77 2.76
CA PRO A 213 3.92 -31.13 3.48
C PRO A 213 3.57 -30.20 4.64
N GLN A 214 2.26 -30.13 4.90
CA GLN A 214 1.70 -29.58 6.14
C GLN A 214 2.27 -30.29 7.36
N GLU A 215 2.80 -29.52 8.30
CA GLU A 215 2.84 -29.93 9.70
C GLU A 215 2.21 -28.83 10.55
N ALA A 216 1.16 -29.19 11.28
CA ALA A 216 0.40 -28.33 12.16
C ALA A 216 1.15 -28.19 13.49
N GLY A 217 1.39 -26.94 13.93
CA GLY A 217 2.02 -26.69 15.22
C GLY A 217 2.42 -25.23 15.44
N ASN A 218 1.45 -24.44 15.89
CA ASN A 218 1.47 -23.43 16.96
C ASN A 218 2.73 -22.55 17.11
N SER A 219 2.52 -21.23 17.25
CA SER A 219 3.50 -20.14 17.43
C SER A 219 4.07 -19.58 16.12
N TRP A 220 3.27 -18.73 15.46
CA TRP A 220 3.71 -17.78 14.44
C TRP A 220 4.65 -16.74 15.08
N ASN A 221 5.93 -17.10 15.22
CA ASN A 221 6.96 -16.26 15.79
C ASN A 221 7.72 -15.53 14.66
N LEU A 222 7.87 -14.21 14.81
CA LEU A 222 8.49 -13.24 13.88
C LEU A 222 9.90 -13.60 13.38
N LYS A 223 10.54 -14.64 13.95
CA LYS A 223 11.86 -15.15 13.55
C LYS A 223 11.92 -15.77 12.15
N TYR A 224 10.82 -16.28 11.59
CA TYR A 224 10.84 -16.94 10.28
C TYR A 224 11.12 -15.96 9.11
N PHE A 225 10.84 -14.66 9.30
CA PHE A 225 11.15 -13.62 8.31
C PHE A 225 12.63 -13.20 8.29
N GLN A 226 13.33 -13.29 9.42
CA GLN A 226 14.76 -12.94 9.49
C GLN A 226 15.64 -14.03 8.88
N GLN A 227 15.28 -15.31 9.04
CA GLN A 227 16.09 -16.42 8.50
C GLN A 227 15.99 -16.54 6.97
N ARG A 228 14.87 -16.12 6.36
CA ARG A 228 14.68 -16.10 4.90
C ARG A 228 15.49 -15.01 4.16
N ILE A 229 16.15 -14.10 4.88
CA ILE A 229 17.07 -13.12 4.28
C ILE A 229 18.49 -13.69 4.11
N GLN A 230 18.86 -14.75 4.84
CA GLN A 230 20.23 -15.29 4.83
C GLN A 230 20.48 -16.45 3.84
N GLU A 231 19.45 -17.08 3.27
CA GLU A 231 19.60 -18.23 2.35
C GLU A 231 19.04 -17.97 0.94
N ILE A 232 19.42 -16.85 0.31
CA ILE A 232 19.20 -16.70 -1.14
C ILE A 232 20.38 -17.35 -1.86
N SER A 233 20.11 -18.49 -2.50
CA SER A 233 21.08 -19.34 -3.19
C SER A 233 21.67 -18.66 -4.44
N PHE A 234 22.89 -19.08 -4.77
CA PHE A 234 23.85 -18.37 -5.63
C PHE A 234 23.46 -18.25 -7.12
N SER A 235 22.38 -18.91 -7.57
CA SER A 235 22.01 -18.98 -9.00
C SER A 235 21.24 -17.77 -9.53
N GLU A 236 20.77 -16.85 -8.68
CA GLU A 236 20.01 -15.65 -9.10
C GLU A 236 20.89 -14.38 -9.27
N LYS A 237 22.22 -14.49 -9.18
CA LYS A 237 23.12 -13.32 -9.25
C LYS A 237 23.40 -12.77 -10.65
N VAL A 238 22.95 -13.40 -11.74
CA VAL A 238 23.35 -12.95 -13.11
C VAL A 238 22.33 -12.00 -13.76
N SER A 239 21.05 -12.02 -13.39
CA SER A 239 20.05 -11.10 -13.98
C SER A 239 20.02 -9.70 -13.35
N TRP A 240 20.73 -9.47 -12.24
CA TRP A 240 20.89 -8.14 -11.63
C TRP A 240 22.09 -7.35 -12.15
N ALA A 241 22.96 -7.97 -12.97
CA ALA A 241 24.17 -7.30 -13.47
C ALA A 241 23.87 -6.18 -14.48
N VAL A 242 22.75 -6.24 -15.22
CA VAL A 242 22.38 -5.19 -16.18
C VAL A 242 21.58 -4.05 -15.52
N GLY A 243 20.88 -4.32 -14.41
CA GLY A 243 20.19 -3.30 -13.61
C GLY A 243 21.10 -2.53 -12.64
N GLY A 244 22.20 -3.15 -12.20
CA GLY A 244 23.16 -2.55 -11.26
C GLY A 244 23.97 -1.38 -11.83
N MET A 245 24.19 -1.33 -13.15
CA MET A 245 24.92 -0.22 -13.78
C MET A 245 24.10 1.08 -13.84
N VAL A 246 22.77 1.01 -13.81
CA VAL A 246 21.92 2.21 -13.80
C VAL A 246 21.89 2.87 -12.42
N LEU A 247 21.97 2.07 -11.35
CA LEU A 247 21.98 2.57 -9.97
C LEU A 247 23.34 3.17 -9.58
N THR A 248 24.46 2.65 -10.08
CA THR A 248 25.78 3.24 -9.84
C THR A 248 25.99 4.55 -10.61
N ALA A 249 25.48 4.66 -11.84
CA ALA A 249 25.48 5.91 -12.59
C ALA A 249 24.55 6.97 -11.96
N GLY A 250 23.37 6.56 -11.45
CA GLY A 250 22.42 7.43 -10.74
C GLY A 250 22.95 7.97 -9.41
N LEU A 251 23.66 7.15 -8.63
CA LEU A 251 24.33 7.58 -7.39
C LEU A 251 25.53 8.51 -7.63
N LEU A 252 26.28 8.30 -8.72
CA LEU A 252 27.35 9.23 -9.14
C LEU A 252 26.78 10.58 -9.60
N PHE A 253 25.61 10.62 -10.26
CA PHE A 253 24.97 11.87 -10.64
C PHE A 253 24.34 12.63 -9.46
N LEU A 254 23.72 11.93 -8.51
CA LEU A 254 23.14 12.55 -7.30
C LEU A 254 24.22 13.04 -6.33
N SER A 255 25.33 12.30 -6.17
CA SER A 255 26.47 12.74 -5.34
C SER A 255 27.18 13.96 -5.94
N LYS A 256 27.35 14.03 -7.28
CA LYS A 256 27.90 15.22 -7.96
C LYS A 256 26.99 16.45 -7.81
N ARG A 257 25.66 16.29 -7.88
CA ARG A 257 24.69 17.40 -7.73
C ARG A 257 24.68 17.95 -6.30
N LYS A 258 24.83 17.08 -5.29
CA LYS A 258 24.94 17.47 -3.87
C LYS A 258 26.29 18.18 -3.59
N SER A 259 27.39 17.70 -4.18
CA SER A 259 28.71 18.37 -4.08
C SER A 259 28.75 19.74 -4.76
N TYR A 260 28.10 19.90 -5.93
CA TYR A 260 28.06 21.19 -6.63
C TYR A 260 27.23 22.23 -5.86
N SER A 261 26.09 21.81 -5.30
CA SER A 261 25.27 22.63 -4.40
C SER A 261 26.02 23.05 -3.13
N GLN A 262 26.81 22.14 -2.52
CA GLN A 262 27.67 22.49 -1.38
C GLN A 262 28.80 23.45 -1.74
N ARG A 263 29.48 23.28 -2.89
CA ARG A 263 30.51 24.21 -3.35
C ARG A 263 29.94 25.60 -3.68
N GLN A 264 28.73 25.67 -4.25
CA GLN A 264 28.03 26.94 -4.47
C GLN A 264 27.61 27.61 -3.16
N ARG A 265 27.14 26.84 -2.17
CA ARG A 265 26.82 27.37 -0.83
C ARG A 265 28.06 27.89 -0.10
N LEU A 266 29.17 27.17 -0.16
CA LEU A 266 30.44 27.62 0.43
C LEU A 266 31.02 28.85 -0.28
N ALA A 267 30.93 28.92 -1.61
CA ALA A 267 31.33 30.10 -2.38
C ALA A 267 30.43 31.33 -2.11
N ALA A 268 29.13 31.12 -1.90
CA ALA A 268 28.21 32.17 -1.49
C ALA A 268 28.55 32.70 -0.09
N ILE A 269 28.82 31.80 0.87
CA ILE A 269 29.23 32.14 2.24
C ILE A 269 30.58 32.88 2.26
N GLN A 270 31.56 32.45 1.45
CA GLN A 270 32.84 33.15 1.35
C GLN A 270 32.71 34.54 0.70
N ARG A 271 31.79 34.73 -0.26
CA ARG A 271 31.52 36.05 -0.84
C ARG A 271 30.82 36.99 0.15
N THR A 272 29.88 36.49 0.97
CA THR A 272 29.30 37.29 2.05
C THR A 272 30.30 37.60 3.14
N ALA A 273 31.19 36.66 3.51
CA ALA A 273 32.26 36.90 4.47
C ALA A 273 33.24 37.99 3.98
N ARG A 274 33.72 37.94 2.73
CA ARG A 274 34.58 39.01 2.16
C ARG A 274 33.87 40.36 2.04
N LYS A 275 32.56 40.37 1.81
CA LYS A 275 31.75 41.62 1.76
C LYS A 275 31.56 42.23 3.14
N LEU A 276 31.49 41.40 4.18
CA LEU A 276 31.50 41.82 5.59
C LEU A 276 32.88 42.34 6.01
N GLU A 277 33.95 41.66 5.61
CA GLU A 277 35.34 42.05 5.90
C GLU A 277 35.73 43.36 5.18
N GLY A 278 35.32 43.54 3.91
CA GLY A 278 35.47 44.80 3.18
C GLY A 278 34.68 45.95 3.80
N LYS A 279 33.48 45.70 4.36
CA LYS A 279 32.72 46.71 5.12
C LYS A 279 33.37 47.04 6.47
N MET A 280 34.08 46.10 7.08
CA MET A 280 34.78 46.29 8.35
C MET A 280 36.07 47.10 8.15
N ASN A 281 36.81 46.86 7.06
CA ASN A 281 37.99 47.65 6.69
C ASN A 281 37.63 49.08 6.24
N ASN A 282 36.49 49.28 5.56
CA ASN A 282 36.03 50.62 5.21
C ASN A 282 35.59 51.45 6.44
N LYS A 283 35.10 50.79 7.50
CA LYS A 283 34.80 51.43 8.79
C LYS A 283 36.05 51.79 9.60
N TYR A 284 37.19 51.14 9.35
CA TYR A 284 38.45 51.41 10.04
C TYR A 284 39.25 52.53 9.36
N SER A 285 39.17 52.65 8.03
CA SER A 285 39.81 53.76 7.29
C SER A 285 39.13 55.12 7.51
N ASP A 286 37.84 55.16 7.82
CA ASP A 286 37.11 56.42 8.08
C ASP A 286 37.41 57.02 9.47
N ILE A 287 38.03 56.26 10.38
CA ILE A 287 38.41 56.72 11.72
C ILE A 287 39.85 57.27 11.74
N GLN A 288 40.67 56.95 10.74
CA GLN A 288 42.10 57.32 10.72
C GLN A 288 42.45 58.50 9.79
N GLY A 289 41.45 59.09 9.11
CA GLY A 289 41.64 60.21 8.17
C GLY A 289 41.62 61.62 8.76
N ASN A 290 41.27 61.82 10.03
CA ASN A 290 41.03 63.17 10.59
C ASN A 290 42.03 63.61 11.67
N ARG A 291 43.34 63.59 11.37
CA ARG A 291 44.36 64.20 12.24
C ARG A 291 45.65 64.58 11.49
N LYS A 292 45.61 65.69 10.74
CA LYS A 292 46.76 66.54 10.32
C LYS A 292 46.21 67.71 9.49
N GLY A 293 46.42 68.98 9.77
CA GLY A 293 47.11 69.68 10.85
C GLY A 293 46.81 71.17 10.66
N ASN A 294 46.30 71.81 11.70
CA ASN A 294 46.28 73.27 11.80
C ASN A 294 47.64 73.69 12.36
N ARG A 295 48.44 74.45 11.59
CA ARG A 295 49.54 75.26 12.14
C ARG A 295 50.05 76.29 11.13
N ARG A 296 49.75 77.55 11.48
CA ARG A 296 50.35 78.83 11.08
C ARG A 296 50.17 79.30 9.64
#